data_AF-A0AA39WY26-F1
#
_entry.id   AF-A0AA39WY26-F1
#
_cell.length_a   1.000
_cell.length_b   1.000
_cell.length_c   1.000
_cell.angle_alpha   90.00
_cell.angle_beta   90.00
_cell.angle_gamma   90.00
#
_symmetry.space_group_name_H-M   'P 1'
#
loop_
_entity.id
_entity.type
_entity.pdbx_description
1 polymer ?
#
loop_
_entity_poly.entity_id
_entity_poly.type
_entity_poly.pdbx_seq_one_letter_code
_entity_poly.pdbx_strand_id
1 'polypeptide(L)'
;MSWNPFRAPSRSGAEWFPAGLASDFPDVGDDPENAQDGAVLHPRTCGDDKTETKPGCKVFHVPKDDPSKRTEVAVTAEDPEAERDMTDQVMVFRYRGKMHAVDHASTQCPHSSYPLSNGVPFDIEDFGIVLSAGITCPKHSWSFDLFSGRSDRGNYKLKVWEAEVRGEGVWVRRKPRMG
;
A
#
# COMPACT_ATOMS: atom_id res chain seq x y z
N MET A 1 -2.32 -36.76 -26.83
CA MET A 1 -2.12 -35.45 -26.17
C MET A 1 -0.98 -35.59 -25.17
N SER A 2 0.10 -34.82 -25.31
CA SER A 2 1.27 -34.92 -24.41
C SER A 2 0.98 -34.20 -23.10
N TRP A 3 1.00 -34.93 -21.98
CA TRP A 3 0.93 -34.36 -20.63
C TRP A 3 2.36 -34.07 -20.15
N ASN A 4 2.70 -32.80 -19.93
CA ASN A 4 3.99 -32.39 -19.36
C ASN A 4 3.87 -32.28 -17.82
N PRO A 5 4.50 -33.16 -17.04
CA PRO A 5 4.42 -33.17 -15.56
C PRO A 5 5.24 -32.05 -14.87
N PHE A 6 5.88 -31.15 -15.64
CA PHE A 6 6.75 -30.08 -15.11
C PHE A 6 6.13 -28.68 -15.14
N ARG A 7 4.82 -28.55 -15.40
CA ARG A 7 4.14 -27.26 -15.24
C ARG A 7 3.86 -27.06 -13.76
N ALA A 8 4.79 -26.42 -13.05
CA ALA A 8 4.50 -25.90 -11.71
C ALA A 8 3.16 -25.15 -11.77
N PRO A 9 2.25 -25.34 -10.80
CA PRO A 9 1.02 -24.56 -10.76
C PRO A 9 1.43 -23.10 -10.83
N SER A 10 0.95 -22.38 -11.85
CA SER A 10 1.09 -20.93 -11.90
C SER A 10 0.56 -20.43 -10.57
N ARG A 11 1.44 -19.87 -9.72
CA ARG A 11 1.05 -19.26 -8.45
C ARG A 11 0.18 -18.07 -8.82
N SER A 12 -1.12 -18.30 -9.04
CA SER A 12 -2.03 -17.33 -9.64
C SER A 12 -2.09 -16.04 -8.84
N GLY A 13 -1.86 -16.10 -7.52
CA GLY A 13 -1.75 -14.91 -6.66
C GLY A 13 -0.46 -14.07 -6.77
N ALA A 14 0.55 -14.48 -7.55
CA ALA A 14 1.84 -13.77 -7.68
C ALA A 14 2.03 -13.06 -9.03
N GLU A 15 0.96 -12.93 -9.81
CA GLU A 15 0.97 -12.20 -11.08
C GLU A 15 1.05 -10.69 -10.86
N TRP A 16 1.79 -10.00 -11.73
CA TRP A 16 1.87 -8.54 -11.73
C TRP A 16 0.61 -7.95 -12.35
N PHE A 17 0.08 -6.90 -11.73
CA PHE A 17 -1.00 -6.12 -12.29
C PHE A 17 -0.67 -4.62 -12.30
N PRO A 18 -1.18 -3.84 -13.26
CA PRO A 18 -0.99 -2.41 -13.27
C PRO A 18 -1.94 -1.73 -12.26
N ALA A 19 -1.37 -0.86 -11.44
CA ALA A 19 -2.05 -0.03 -10.43
C ALA A 19 -2.33 1.40 -10.91
N GLY A 20 -1.89 1.77 -12.13
CA GLY A 20 -2.10 3.09 -12.72
C GLY A 20 -0.79 3.72 -13.22
N LEU A 21 -0.84 4.99 -13.60
CA LEU A 21 0.35 5.75 -13.98
C LEU A 21 1.10 6.22 -12.72
N ALA A 22 2.42 6.34 -12.79
CA ALA A 22 3.22 6.88 -11.70
C ALA A 22 2.83 8.33 -11.35
N SER A 23 2.34 9.10 -12.33
CA SER A 23 1.78 10.44 -12.17
C SER A 23 0.42 10.48 -11.46
N ASP A 24 -0.20 9.33 -11.21
CA ASP A 24 -1.42 9.24 -10.40
C ASP A 24 -1.14 9.09 -8.90
N PHE A 25 0.12 8.91 -8.52
CA PHE A 25 0.55 8.75 -7.14
C PHE A 25 1.38 9.97 -6.73
N PRO A 26 0.74 11.05 -6.24
CA PRO A 26 1.47 12.16 -5.68
C PRO A 26 2.32 11.69 -4.49
N ASP A 27 3.46 12.34 -4.28
CA ASP A 27 4.35 11.97 -3.18
C ASP A 27 3.79 12.48 -1.85
N VAL A 28 3.40 11.56 -0.96
CA VAL A 28 2.83 11.95 0.33
C VAL A 28 3.88 12.39 1.34
N GLY A 29 5.18 12.27 1.01
CA GLY A 29 6.31 12.71 1.84
C GLY A 29 6.80 14.13 1.57
N ASP A 30 6.38 14.76 0.46
CA ASP A 30 6.91 16.06 0.00
C ASP A 30 6.23 17.27 0.66
N ASP A 31 5.13 17.09 1.40
CA ASP A 31 4.37 18.19 1.99
C ASP A 31 4.01 17.92 3.47
N PRO A 32 4.90 18.30 4.40
CA PRO A 32 4.65 18.24 5.84
C PRO A 32 3.81 19.42 6.36
N GLU A 33 3.58 20.49 5.59
CA GLU A 33 2.82 21.67 6.01
C GLU A 33 1.31 21.55 5.71
N ASN A 34 0.90 20.85 4.65
CA ASN A 34 -0.51 20.47 4.42
C ASN A 34 -0.89 19.15 5.13
N ALA A 35 -0.06 18.67 6.05
CA ALA A 35 -0.26 17.46 6.83
C ALA A 35 -1.20 17.68 8.02
N GLN A 36 -2.34 18.37 7.85
CA GLN A 36 -3.26 18.62 8.95
C GLN A 36 -3.71 17.30 9.64
N ASP A 37 -3.67 16.17 8.91
CA ASP A 37 -3.90 14.83 9.46
C ASP A 37 -2.81 13.79 9.11
N GLY A 38 -1.78 14.16 8.33
CA GLY A 38 -0.66 13.27 7.93
C GLY A 38 -1.03 11.99 7.15
N ALA A 39 -2.33 11.75 6.91
CA ALA A 39 -2.85 10.51 6.35
C ALA A 39 -2.42 10.29 4.89
N VAL A 40 -2.16 9.03 4.51
CA VAL A 40 -1.85 8.66 3.12
C VAL A 40 -3.02 8.97 2.18
N LEU A 41 -4.27 8.80 2.63
CA LEU A 41 -5.47 9.03 1.83
C LEU A 41 -5.66 10.52 1.49
N HIS A 42 -5.06 11.42 2.26
CA HIS A 42 -5.29 12.85 2.12
C HIS A 42 -4.95 13.31 0.70
N PRO A 43 -5.86 14.01 0.00
CA PRO A 43 -5.61 14.44 -1.36
C PRO A 43 -4.44 15.42 -1.46
N ARG A 44 -3.64 15.29 -2.51
CA ARG A 44 -2.46 16.13 -2.77
C ARG A 44 -2.63 16.87 -4.08
N THR A 45 -2.21 18.13 -4.11
CA THR A 45 -2.12 18.90 -5.34
C THR A 45 -1.00 18.35 -6.23
N CYS A 46 -1.28 18.11 -7.49
CA CYS A 46 -0.34 17.63 -8.50
C CYS A 46 -0.45 18.44 -9.80
N GLY A 47 0.49 18.20 -10.71
CA GLY A 47 0.64 18.96 -11.95
C GLY A 47 1.44 20.24 -11.78
N ASP A 48 1.95 20.77 -12.89
CA ASP A 48 2.83 21.97 -12.90
C ASP A 48 2.14 23.20 -12.29
N ASP A 49 0.83 23.32 -12.51
CA ASP A 49 0.01 24.44 -12.03
C ASP A 49 -0.58 24.19 -10.61
N LYS A 50 -0.34 23.01 -10.00
CA LYS A 50 -0.88 22.60 -8.69
C LYS A 50 -2.42 22.71 -8.53
N THR A 51 -3.16 22.73 -9.64
CA THR A 51 -4.62 22.84 -9.65
C THR A 51 -5.34 21.49 -9.65
N GLU A 52 -4.64 20.41 -10.01
CA GLU A 52 -5.19 19.06 -10.00
C GLU A 52 -5.01 18.46 -8.61
N THR A 53 -6.01 17.76 -8.10
CA THR A 53 -5.94 17.09 -6.79
C THR A 53 -6.19 15.61 -6.96
N LYS A 54 -5.27 14.77 -6.47
CA LYS A 54 -5.39 13.30 -6.49
C LYS A 54 -5.28 12.73 -5.08
N PRO A 55 -5.94 11.61 -4.76
CA PRO A 55 -5.74 10.93 -3.47
C PRO A 55 -4.28 10.48 -3.34
N GLY A 56 -3.73 10.50 -2.12
CA GLY A 56 -2.34 10.08 -1.89
C GLY A 56 -2.10 8.57 -1.97
N CYS A 57 -3.17 7.77 -1.96
CA CYS A 57 -3.14 6.34 -2.27
C CYS A 57 -4.26 5.92 -3.21
N LYS A 58 -4.08 4.76 -3.82
CA LYS A 58 -5.14 3.95 -4.43
C LYS A 58 -5.26 2.62 -3.71
N VAL A 59 -6.47 2.10 -3.60
CA VAL A 59 -6.74 0.81 -2.98
C VAL A 59 -7.37 -0.12 -4.00
N PHE A 60 -6.91 -1.37 -4.03
CA PHE A 60 -7.42 -2.40 -4.94
C PHE A 60 -7.85 -3.62 -4.15
N HIS A 61 -9.06 -4.10 -4.39
CA HIS A 61 -9.44 -5.46 -4.01
C HIS A 61 -8.86 -6.43 -5.04
N VAL A 62 -8.07 -7.41 -4.59
CA VAL A 62 -7.31 -8.33 -5.45
C VAL A 62 -7.62 -9.78 -5.05
N PRO A 63 -8.55 -10.44 -5.76
CA PRO A 63 -8.91 -11.83 -5.49
C PRO A 63 -7.67 -12.73 -5.47
N LYS A 64 -7.57 -13.63 -4.48
CA LYS A 64 -6.42 -14.54 -4.34
C LYS A 64 -6.24 -15.46 -5.54
N ASP A 65 -7.35 -15.89 -6.13
CA ASP A 65 -7.36 -16.86 -7.22
C ASP A 65 -6.99 -16.25 -8.56
N ASP A 66 -7.29 -14.95 -8.74
CA ASP A 66 -7.19 -14.27 -10.04
C ASP A 66 -6.96 -12.74 -9.86
N PRO A 67 -5.70 -12.29 -9.80
CA PRO A 67 -5.36 -10.86 -9.69
C PRO A 67 -5.78 -10.02 -10.91
N SER A 68 -6.09 -10.65 -12.04
CA SER A 68 -6.56 -9.92 -13.23
C SER A 68 -7.94 -9.30 -13.02
N LYS A 69 -8.77 -9.89 -12.15
CA LYS A 69 -10.12 -9.42 -11.76
C LYS A 69 -10.12 -8.38 -10.65
N ARG A 70 -8.98 -7.75 -10.39
CA ARG A 70 -8.87 -6.69 -9.40
C ARG A 70 -9.84 -5.54 -9.70
N THR A 71 -10.31 -4.88 -8.65
CA THR A 71 -11.14 -3.68 -8.74
C THR A 71 -10.58 -2.61 -7.84
N GLU A 72 -10.49 -1.37 -8.34
CA GLU A 72 -10.18 -0.22 -7.50
C GLU A 72 -11.36 0.03 -6.54
N VAL A 73 -11.03 0.28 -5.28
CA VAL A 73 -11.99 0.54 -4.20
C VAL A 73 -11.94 2.04 -3.91
N ALA A 74 -13.10 2.70 -3.98
CA ALA A 74 -13.23 4.08 -3.59
C ALA A 74 -13.15 4.18 -2.06
N VAL A 75 -12.04 4.69 -1.54
CA VAL A 75 -11.83 4.94 -0.11
C VAL A 75 -12.08 6.42 0.15
N THR A 76 -12.86 6.72 1.19
CA THR A 76 -13.11 8.11 1.59
C THR A 76 -12.68 8.32 3.04
N ALA A 77 -12.21 9.53 3.36
CA ALA A 77 -11.83 9.89 4.73
C ALA A 77 -13.06 10.05 5.65
N GLU A 78 -14.26 10.19 5.07
CA GLU A 78 -15.49 10.53 5.79
C GLU A 78 -16.12 9.34 6.53
N ASP A 79 -15.88 8.10 6.06
CA ASP A 79 -16.33 6.88 6.77
C ASP A 79 -15.27 5.75 6.71
N PRO A 80 -14.25 5.80 7.59
CA PRO A 80 -13.20 4.79 7.68
C PRO A 80 -13.68 3.40 8.10
N GLU A 81 -14.89 3.29 8.67
CA GLU A 81 -15.44 2.04 9.23
C GLU A 81 -16.62 1.49 8.40
N ALA A 82 -17.09 2.21 7.38
CA ALA A 82 -18.05 1.71 6.38
C ALA A 82 -17.53 0.52 5.58
N GLU A 83 -16.21 0.39 5.45
CA GLU A 83 -15.56 -0.71 4.74
C GLU A 83 -15.55 -1.99 5.59
N ARG A 84 -16.70 -2.66 5.63
CA ARG A 84 -16.94 -3.84 6.48
C ARG A 84 -16.23 -5.12 6.03
N ASP A 85 -15.51 -5.09 4.90
CA ASP A 85 -14.62 -6.17 4.49
C ASP A 85 -13.44 -5.65 3.64
N MET A 86 -12.31 -5.39 4.30
CA MET A 86 -11.04 -5.00 3.66
C MET A 86 -10.14 -6.21 3.36
N THR A 87 -10.71 -7.42 3.35
CA THR A 87 -9.96 -8.64 3.02
C THR A 87 -9.44 -8.55 1.59
N ASP A 88 -8.22 -9.04 1.38
CA ASP A 88 -7.59 -9.08 0.05
C ASP A 88 -7.45 -7.74 -0.66
N GLN A 89 -7.47 -6.64 0.10
CA GLN A 89 -7.17 -5.31 -0.42
C GLN A 89 -5.70 -4.95 -0.26
N VAL A 90 -5.13 -4.31 -1.28
CA VAL A 90 -3.79 -3.71 -1.26
C VAL A 90 -3.91 -2.19 -1.44
N MET A 91 -3.22 -1.46 -0.58
CA MET A 91 -3.03 -0.02 -0.70
C MET A 91 -1.69 0.26 -1.37
N VAL A 92 -1.71 1.12 -2.38
CA VAL A 92 -0.54 1.55 -3.16
C VAL A 92 -0.39 3.06 -3.04
N PHE A 93 0.80 3.53 -2.68
CA PHE A 93 1.10 4.94 -2.50
C PHE A 93 2.58 5.24 -2.75
N ARG A 94 2.89 6.52 -2.97
CA ARG A 94 4.25 7.00 -3.15
C ARG A 94 4.70 7.78 -1.92
N TYR A 95 5.86 7.42 -1.37
CA TYR A 95 6.48 8.13 -0.25
C TYR A 95 7.97 8.33 -0.51
N ARG A 96 8.42 9.59 -0.46
CA ARG A 96 9.83 9.99 -0.68
C ARG A 96 10.45 9.38 -1.93
N GLY A 97 9.73 9.51 -3.03
CA GLY A 97 10.11 9.05 -4.36
C GLY A 97 9.91 7.56 -4.62
N LYS A 98 9.47 6.77 -3.63
CA LYS A 98 9.37 5.31 -3.73
C LYS A 98 7.93 4.85 -3.71
N MET A 99 7.62 3.85 -4.54
CA MET A 99 6.32 3.19 -4.56
C MET A 99 6.26 2.12 -3.47
N HIS A 100 5.22 2.16 -2.65
CA HIS A 100 4.95 1.23 -1.57
C HIS A 100 3.60 0.55 -1.80
N ALA A 101 3.54 -0.75 -1.50
CA ALA A 101 2.32 -1.53 -1.58
C ALA A 101 2.20 -2.46 -0.36
N VAL A 102 1.10 -2.36 0.39
CA VAL A 102 0.85 -3.10 1.63
C VAL A 102 -0.63 -3.48 1.73
N ASP A 103 -0.98 -4.48 2.55
CA ASP A 103 -2.39 -4.79 2.81
C ASP A 103 -3.13 -3.54 3.36
N HIS A 104 -4.33 -3.22 2.84
CA HIS A 104 -5.08 -2.01 3.23
C HIS A 104 -5.57 -2.08 4.68
N ALA A 105 -6.02 -3.25 5.12
CA ALA A 105 -6.31 -3.50 6.52
C ALA A 105 -5.09 -4.07 7.25
N SER A 106 -4.75 -3.45 8.38
CA SER A 106 -3.91 -4.11 9.37
C SER A 106 -4.74 -5.15 10.11
N THR A 107 -4.79 -6.38 9.58
CA THR A 107 -5.39 -7.56 10.23
C THR A 107 -4.71 -7.92 11.57
N GLN A 108 -3.63 -7.23 11.92
CA GLN A 108 -2.80 -7.50 13.08
C GLN A 108 -2.89 -6.43 14.15
N CYS A 109 -3.57 -5.30 13.87
CA CYS A 109 -3.98 -4.41 14.94
C CYS A 109 -5.05 -5.14 15.78
N PRO A 110 -4.89 -5.28 17.10
CA PRO A 110 -5.56 -6.32 17.90
C PRO A 110 -7.02 -5.99 18.19
N HIS A 111 -7.62 -5.01 17.50
CA HIS A 111 -8.94 -4.51 17.85
C HIS A 111 -9.66 -3.82 16.66
N SER A 112 -9.89 -4.60 15.60
CA SER A 112 -10.59 -4.25 14.35
C SER A 112 -9.67 -3.74 13.23
N SER A 113 -9.83 -4.38 12.06
CA SER A 113 -9.28 -3.98 10.78
C SER A 113 -9.54 -2.50 10.53
N TYR A 114 -8.57 -1.65 10.85
CA TYR A 114 -8.64 -0.22 10.57
C TYR A 114 -7.86 0.07 9.27
N PRO A 115 -8.40 0.91 8.38
CA PRO A 115 -7.77 1.19 7.10
C PRO A 115 -6.45 1.95 7.28
N LEU A 116 -5.36 1.40 6.74
CA LEU A 116 -4.05 2.03 6.72
C LEU A 116 -3.95 3.19 5.73
N SER A 117 -4.96 3.40 4.89
CA SER A 117 -5.08 4.63 4.09
C SER A 117 -5.18 5.88 4.96
N ASN A 118 -5.74 5.75 6.16
CA ASN A 118 -5.71 6.81 7.19
C ASN A 118 -4.42 6.81 8.03
N GLY A 119 -3.45 5.95 7.69
CA GLY A 119 -2.15 5.87 8.35
C GLY A 119 -1.25 7.05 8.01
N VAL A 120 -0.30 7.36 8.91
CA VAL A 120 0.67 8.43 8.72
C VAL A 120 2.03 7.82 8.39
N PRO A 121 2.61 8.07 7.20
CA PRO A 121 3.93 7.58 6.84
C PRO A 121 5.02 8.42 7.51
N PHE A 122 6.15 7.79 7.84
CA PHE A 122 7.27 8.44 8.52
C PHE A 122 8.61 7.79 8.14
N ASP A 123 9.72 8.50 8.35
CA ASP A 123 11.05 7.92 8.20
C ASP A 123 11.47 7.13 9.43
N ILE A 124 12.01 5.95 9.19
CA ILE A 124 12.72 5.20 10.24
C ILE A 124 14.17 5.65 10.17
N GLU A 125 14.58 6.46 11.14
CA GLU A 125 15.91 7.07 11.21
C GLU A 125 16.73 6.54 12.38
N ASP A 126 18.05 6.51 12.21
CA ASP A 126 19.03 6.31 13.29
C ASP A 126 20.16 7.34 13.13
N PHE A 127 20.37 8.17 14.15
CA PHE A 127 21.34 9.27 14.14
C PHE A 127 21.31 10.18 12.89
N GLY A 128 20.11 10.50 12.38
CA GLY A 128 19.92 11.39 11.22
C GLY A 128 20.13 10.71 9.86
N ILE A 129 20.28 9.38 9.83
CA ILE A 129 20.32 8.58 8.61
C ILE A 129 18.98 7.89 8.45
N VAL A 130 18.29 8.13 7.33
CA VAL A 130 17.06 7.41 6.97
C VAL A 130 17.41 5.97 6.57
N LEU A 131 17.08 5.02 7.44
CA LEU A 131 17.32 3.59 7.23
C LEU A 131 16.17 2.90 6.48
N SER A 132 14.94 3.38 6.70
CA SER A 132 13.73 2.80 6.14
C SER A 132 12.57 3.81 6.19
N ALA A 133 11.38 3.37 5.82
CA ALA A 133 10.14 4.12 5.94
C ALA A 133 9.10 3.26 6.66
N GLY A 134 8.28 3.88 7.50
CA GLY A 134 7.21 3.25 8.25
C GLY A 134 5.86 3.88 7.98
N ILE A 135 4.80 3.21 8.44
CA ILE A 135 3.44 3.76 8.52
C ILE A 135 2.84 3.49 9.89
N THR A 136 2.25 4.52 10.48
CA THR A 136 1.58 4.46 11.79
C THR A 136 0.07 4.38 11.60
N CYS A 137 -0.56 3.36 12.18
CA CYS A 137 -2.01 3.25 12.24
C CYS A 137 -2.56 4.22 13.31
N PRO A 138 -3.48 5.13 12.97
CA PRO A 138 -3.93 6.18 13.90
C PRO A 138 -4.78 5.62 15.05
N LYS A 139 -5.44 4.48 14.86
CA LYS A 139 -6.35 3.91 15.87
C LYS A 139 -5.62 3.41 17.12
N HIS A 140 -4.46 2.78 16.95
CA HIS A 140 -3.72 2.15 18.06
C HIS A 140 -2.25 2.55 18.14
N SER A 141 -1.80 3.47 17.26
CA SER A 141 -0.40 3.95 17.20
C SER A 141 0.63 2.84 16.95
N TRP A 142 0.24 1.77 16.26
CA TRP A 142 1.15 0.71 15.84
C TRP A 142 1.82 1.09 14.53
N SER A 143 3.12 0.85 14.46
CA SER A 143 3.93 1.22 13.31
C SER A 143 4.44 -0.03 12.60
N PHE A 144 4.52 0.05 11.28
CA PHE A 144 5.00 -1.04 10.44
C PHE A 144 6.04 -0.51 9.45
N ASP A 145 7.18 -1.18 9.39
CA ASP A 145 8.20 -0.93 8.37
C ASP A 145 7.66 -1.31 6.97
N LEU A 146 7.71 -0.38 6.01
CA LEU A 146 7.08 -0.52 4.69
C LEU A 146 7.83 -1.47 3.75
N PHE A 147 9.04 -1.91 4.09
CA PHE A 147 9.85 -2.80 3.26
C PHE A 147 9.78 -4.25 3.73
N SER A 148 9.90 -4.45 5.04
CA SER A 148 9.91 -5.73 5.73
C SER A 148 8.55 -6.12 6.28
N GLY A 149 7.67 -5.15 6.57
CA GLY A 149 6.38 -5.33 7.22
C GLY A 149 6.48 -5.45 8.74
N ARG A 150 7.67 -5.41 9.32
CA ARG A 150 7.88 -5.66 10.75
C ARG A 150 7.18 -4.57 11.59
N SER A 151 6.44 -5.00 12.61
CA SER A 151 5.83 -4.09 13.57
C SER A 151 6.82 -3.62 14.64
N ASP A 152 6.58 -2.44 15.18
CA ASP A 152 7.20 -1.93 16.42
C ASP A 152 6.63 -2.58 17.70
N ARG A 153 5.62 -3.45 17.58
CA ARG A 153 4.99 -4.19 18.68
C ARG A 153 4.99 -5.68 18.40
N GLY A 154 5.50 -6.45 19.36
CA GLY A 154 5.48 -7.91 19.34
C GLY A 154 6.07 -8.52 18.06
N ASN A 155 5.48 -9.63 17.61
CA ASN A 155 5.88 -10.35 16.40
C ASN A 155 4.89 -10.15 15.23
N TYR A 156 4.10 -9.07 15.27
CA TYR A 156 3.17 -8.75 14.19
C TYR A 156 3.92 -8.29 12.94
N LYS A 157 3.37 -8.61 11.76
CA LYS A 157 4.00 -8.35 10.46
C LYS A 157 3.00 -8.01 9.37
N LEU A 158 2.92 -6.73 9.00
CA LEU A 158 2.13 -6.24 7.87
C LEU A 158 2.57 -6.94 6.59
N LYS A 159 1.62 -7.37 5.76
CA LYS A 159 1.98 -7.98 4.48
C LYS A 159 2.41 -6.88 3.52
N VAL A 160 3.67 -6.96 3.09
CA VAL A 160 4.26 -6.09 2.07
C VAL A 160 4.14 -6.78 0.71
N TRP A 161 3.71 -6.01 -0.29
CA TRP A 161 3.64 -6.40 -1.69
C TRP A 161 4.87 -5.89 -2.42
N GLU A 162 5.13 -6.42 -3.62
CA GLU A 162 6.14 -5.85 -4.50
C GLU A 162 5.47 -4.76 -5.34
N ALA A 163 6.16 -3.64 -5.49
CA ALA A 163 5.78 -2.53 -6.35
C ALA A 163 6.97 -2.15 -7.24
N GLU A 164 6.72 -1.94 -8.52
CA GLU A 164 7.74 -1.63 -9.52
C GLU A 164 7.20 -0.58 -10.50
N VAL A 165 8.01 0.42 -10.83
CA VAL A 165 7.71 1.37 -11.90
C VAL A 165 8.31 0.83 -13.20
N ARG A 166 7.47 0.62 -14.22
CA ARG A 166 7.87 0.14 -15.55
C ARG A 166 7.41 1.14 -16.60
N GLY A 167 8.36 1.90 -17.16
CA GLY A 167 8.02 3.06 -17.98
C GLY A 167 7.25 4.06 -17.13
N GLU A 168 6.05 4.43 -17.58
CA GLU A 168 5.16 5.36 -16.86
C GLU A 168 4.18 4.66 -15.91
N GLY A 169 4.14 3.32 -15.90
CA GLY A 169 3.15 2.56 -15.14
C GLY A 169 3.69 2.03 -13.80
N VAL A 170 2.83 2.00 -12.78
CA VAL A 170 3.07 1.30 -11.52
C VAL A 170 2.49 -0.10 -11.60
N TRP A 171 3.32 -1.10 -11.29
CA TRP A 171 2.95 -2.51 -11.27
C TRP A 171 3.10 -3.05 -9.86
N VAL A 172 2.16 -3.88 -9.42
CA VAL A 172 2.21 -4.50 -8.09
C VAL A 172 1.89 -5.99 -8.15
N ARG A 173 2.42 -6.76 -7.20
CA ARG A 173 2.09 -8.19 -6.99
C ARG A 173 2.28 -8.63 -5.55
N ARG A 174 1.66 -9.75 -5.16
CA ARG A 174 1.93 -10.36 -3.85
C ARG A 174 3.37 -10.87 -3.83
N LYS A 175 4.10 -10.65 -2.72
CA LYS A 175 5.41 -11.27 -2.51
C LYS A 175 5.25 -12.80 -2.53
N PRO A 176 6.01 -13.53 -3.36
CA PRO A 176 6.03 -14.98 -3.31
C PRO A 176 6.46 -15.41 -1.91
N ARG A 177 5.79 -16.41 -1.32
CA ARG A 177 6.37 -17.11 -0.17
C ARG A 177 7.65 -17.80 -0.68
N MET A 178 8.80 -17.33 -0.21
CA MET A 178 10.00 -18.15 -0.19
C MET A 178 9.73 -19.27 0.80
N GLY A 179 9.74 -20.51 0.29
CA GLY A 179 9.47 -21.71 1.07
C GLY A 179 10.62 -22.03 2.01
#